data_AF-A0A7W2KKU8-F1
#
_entry.id   AF-A0A7W2KKU8-F1
#
_cell.length_a   1.000
_cell.length_b   1.000
_cell.length_c   1.000
_cell.angle_alpha   90.00
_cell.angle_beta   90.00
_cell.angle_gamma   90.00
#
_symmetry.space_group_name_H-M   'P 1'
#
loop_
_entity.id
_entity.type
_entity.pdbx_description
1 polymer ?
#
loop_
_entity_poly.entity_id
_entity_poly.type
_entity_poly.pdbx_seq_one_letter_code
_entity_poly.pdbx_strand_id
1 'polypeptide(L)' 'MELFRVQANIPFNHAFSELSVMLGCINHLTTEAEMENDRLAGSAARILSGFAKALIDDIELGLNKASVQV' A
#
# COMPACT_ATOMS: atom_id res chain seq x y z
N MET A 1 -10.78 1.24 -8.54
CA MET A 1 -10.71 2.33 -7.55
C MET A 1 -9.29 2.89 -7.59
N GLU A 2 -9.05 3.97 -8.33
CA GLU A 2 -7.77 4.69 -8.32
C GLU A 2 -7.85 5.84 -7.30
N LEU A 3 -7.79 5.51 -6.01
CA LEU A 3 -7.85 6.52 -4.94
C LEU A 3 -6.47 7.01 -4.49
N PHE A 4 -5.41 6.25 -4.79
CA PHE A 4 -4.04 6.56 -4.39
C PHE A 4 -3.10 6.30 -5.57
N ARG A 5 -2.15 7.21 -5.78
CA ARG A 5 -1.17 7.16 -6.87
C ARG A 5 0.19 7.58 -6.33
N VAL A 6 1.24 6.94 -6.79
CA VAL A 6 2.62 7.38 -6.57
C VAL A 6 2.85 8.66 -7.37
N GLN A 7 3.26 9.72 -6.67
CA GLN A 7 3.56 10.98 -7.33
C GLN A 7 4.81 10.85 -8.21
N ALA A 8 4.74 11.40 -9.44
CA ALA A 8 5.91 11.50 -10.30
C ALA A 8 7.04 12.29 -9.62
N ASN A 9 8.29 11.90 -9.91
CA ASN A 9 9.52 12.45 -9.31
C ASN A 9 9.80 12.08 -7.85
N ILE A 10 9.03 11.18 -7.23
CA ILE A 10 9.45 10.52 -6.00
C ILE A 10 10.33 9.31 -6.36
N PRO A 11 11.54 9.18 -5.77
CA PRO A 11 12.37 8.01 -6.00
C PRO A 11 11.63 6.70 -5.67
N PHE A 12 11.69 5.72 -6.57
CA PHE A 12 11.04 4.42 -6.40
C PHE A 12 11.36 3.77 -5.04
N ASN A 13 12.63 3.77 -4.67
CA ASN A 13 13.10 3.18 -3.41
C ASN A 13 12.46 3.85 -2.19
N HIS A 14 12.25 5.16 -2.23
CA HIS A 14 11.57 5.90 -1.17
C HIS A 14 10.08 5.50 -1.09
N ALA A 15 9.38 5.52 -2.23
CA ALA A 15 7.97 5.11 -2.28
C ALA A 15 7.77 3.65 -1.82
N PHE A 16 8.66 2.75 -2.24
CA PHE A 16 8.64 1.34 -1.85
C PHE A 16 8.93 1.15 -0.35
N SER A 17 9.86 1.93 0.22
CA SER A 17 10.15 1.91 1.66
C SER A 17 8.94 2.33 2.49
N GLU A 18 8.29 3.44 2.13
CA GLU A 18 7.08 3.93 2.81
C GLU A 18 5.93 2.91 2.71
N LEU A 19 5.73 2.32 1.54
CA LEU A 19 4.74 1.27 1.33
C LEU A 19 5.03 0.03 2.20
N SER A 20 6.29 -0.36 2.33
CA SER A 20 6.70 -1.49 3.18
C SER A 20 6.40 -1.22 4.66
N VAL A 21 6.66 0.00 5.13
CA VAL A 21 6.29 0.42 6.50
C VAL A 21 4.78 0.35 6.68
N MET A 22 4.00 0.88 5.74
CA MET A 22 2.54 0.84 5.80
C MET A 22 2.00 -0.59 5.85
N LEU A 23 2.54 -1.52 5.07
CA LEU A 23 2.16 -2.94 5.11
C LEU A 23 2.44 -3.56 6.49
N GLY A 24 3.56 -3.22 7.12
CA GLY A 24 3.87 -3.62 8.49
C GLY A 24 2.83 -3.10 9.49
N CYS A 25 2.44 -1.83 9.37
CA CYS A 25 1.39 -1.24 10.21
C CYS A 25 0.03 -1.91 10.01
N ILE A 26 -0.37 -2.18 8.76
CA ILE A 26 -1.62 -2.87 8.43
C ILE A 26 -1.64 -4.27 9.05
N ASN A 27 -0.53 -5.01 8.94
CA ASN A 27 -0.43 -6.35 9.51
C ASN A 27 -0.59 -6.32 11.03
N HIS A 28 0.14 -5.42 11.71
CA HIS A 28 0.01 -5.27 13.16
C HIS A 28 -1.41 -4.87 13.57
N LEU A 29 -2.00 -3.87 12.90
CA LEU A 29 -3.37 -3.43 13.17
C LEU A 29 -4.40 -4.54 12.96
N THR A 30 -4.21 -5.39 11.96
CA THR A 30 -5.09 -6.54 11.70
C THR A 30 -5.02 -7.53 12.86
N THR A 31 -3.80 -7.87 13.31
CA THR A 31 -3.60 -8.79 14.44
C THR A 31 -4.23 -8.24 15.73
N GLU A 32 -3.97 -6.99 16.08
CA GLU A 32 -4.54 -6.38 17.29
C GLU A 32 -6.08 -6.32 17.21
N ALA A 33 -6.63 -5.96 16.05
CA ALA A 33 -8.07 -5.91 15.84
C ALA A 33 -8.74 -7.28 16.02
N GLU A 34 -8.09 -8.35 15.53
CA GLU A 34 -8.57 -9.73 15.72
C GLU A 34 -8.50 -10.15 17.20
N MET A 35 -7.40 -9.83 17.87
CA MET A 35 -7.19 -10.18 19.28
C MET A 35 -8.16 -9.46 20.22
N GLU A 36 -8.42 -8.18 19.98
CA GLU A 36 -9.35 -7.33 20.75
C GLU A 36 -10.81 -7.50 20.31
N ASN A 37 -11.07 -8.26 19.23
CA ASN A 37 -12.36 -8.35 18.56
C ASN A 37 -12.92 -6.95 18.15
N ASP A 38 -12.01 -6.01 17.85
CA ASP A 38 -12.33 -4.66 17.39
C ASP A 38 -12.67 -4.69 15.88
N ARG A 39 -13.98 -4.72 15.61
CA ARG A 39 -14.52 -4.75 14.26
C ARG A 39 -14.24 -3.49 13.46
N LEU A 40 -14.11 -2.33 14.12
CA LEU A 40 -13.85 -1.07 13.43
C LEU A 40 -12.40 -1.03 12.98
N ALA A 41 -11.46 -1.39 13.86
CA ALA A 41 -10.05 -1.51 13.52
C ALA A 41 -9.82 -2.54 12.40
N GLY A 42 -10.48 -3.71 12.46
CA GLY A 42 -10.41 -4.71 11.40
C GLY A 42 -10.96 -4.22 10.06
N SER A 43 -12.05 -3.46 10.09
CA SER A 43 -12.61 -2.82 8.88
C SER A 43 -11.66 -1.76 8.30
N ALA A 44 -11.00 -0.98 9.15
CA ALA A 44 -9.99 -0.01 8.73
C ALA A 44 -8.78 -0.71 8.10
N ALA A 45 -8.25 -1.77 8.72
CA ALA A 45 -7.15 -2.56 8.19
C ALA A 45 -7.47 -3.14 6.80
N ARG A 46 -8.71 -3.61 6.59
CA ARG A 46 -9.19 -4.09 5.29
C ARG A 46 -9.18 -3.01 4.21
N ILE A 47 -9.65 -1.80 4.54
CA ILE A 47 -9.66 -0.67 3.60
C ILE A 47 -8.22 -0.25 3.28
N LEU A 48 -7.36 -0.13 4.30
CA LEU A 48 -5.94 0.21 4.14
C LEU A 48 -5.20 -0.83 3.29
N SER A 49 -5.53 -2.10 3.43
CA SER A 49 -5.01 -3.18 2.57
C SER A 49 -5.37 -2.96 1.10
N GLY A 50 -6.60 -2.50 0.82
CA GLY A 50 -7.02 -2.09 -0.52
C GLY A 50 -6.21 -0.93 -1.07
N PHE A 51 -5.82 0.03 -0.22
CA PHE A 51 -4.97 1.16 -0.62
C PHE A 51 -3.53 0.72 -0.89
N ALA A 52 -2.98 -0.14 -0.04
CA ALA A 52 -1.66 -0.73 -0.26
C ALA A 52 -1.60 -1.47 -1.60
N LYS A 53 -2.64 -2.25 -1.93
CA LYS A 53 -2.75 -2.92 -3.23
C LYS A 53 -2.75 -1.93 -4.40
N ALA A 54 -3.58 -0.88 -4.34
CA ALA A 54 -3.63 0.12 -5.41
C ALA A 54 -2.28 0.81 -5.63
N LEU A 55 -1.52 1.06 -4.56
CA LEU A 55 -0.17 1.63 -4.64
C LEU A 55 0.85 0.64 -5.24
N ILE A 56 0.77 -0.64 -4.87
CA ILE A 56 1.60 -1.70 -5.49
C ILE A 56 1.34 -1.76 -6.99
N ASP A 57 0.06 -1.83 -7.39
CA ASP A 57 -0.34 -1.89 -8.79
C ASP A 57 0.18 -0.66 -9.57
N ASP A 58 0.11 0.55 -8.97
CA ASP A 58 0.61 1.79 -9.59
C ASP A 58 2.14 1.81 -9.73
N ILE A 59 2.87 1.31 -8.72
CA ILE A 59 4.33 1.15 -8.77
C ILE A 59 4.73 0.19 -9.90
N GLU A 60 4.09 -0.98 -9.98
CA GLU A 60 4.36 -1.99 -11.01
C GLU A 60 4.09 -1.44 -12.42
N LEU A 61 2.99 -0.69 -12.58
CA LEU A 61 2.69 0.00 -13.84
C LEU A 61 3.76 1.04 -14.20
N GLY A 62 4.30 1.78 -13.22
CA GLY A 62 5.40 2.71 -13.42
C GLY A 62 6.68 2.04 -13.91
N LEU A 63 7.07 0.91 -13.30
CA LEU A 63 8.25 0.12 -13.71
C LEU A 63 8.10 -0.46 -15.12
N ASN A 64 6.92 -0.99 -15.44
CA ASN A 64 6.64 -1.56 -16.76
C ASN A 64 6.72 -0.49 -17.86
N LYS A 65 6.25 0.74 -17.61
CA LYS A 65 6.37 1.86 -18.55
C LYS A 65 7.81 2.31 -18.76
N ALA A 66 8.62 2.35 -17.71
CA ALA A 66 10.05 2.68 -17.82
C ALA A 66 10.83 1.64 -18.64
N SER A 67 10.44 0.36 -18.55
CA SER A 67 11.11 -0.74 -19.24
C SER A 67 10.80 -0.82 -20.75
N VAL A 68 9.71 -0.20 -21.21
CA VAL A 68 9.28 -0.19 -22.63
C VAL A 68 9.87 1.01 -23.41
N GLN A 69 10.49 1.97 -22.72
CA GLN A 69 11.13 3.14 -23.35
C GLN A 69 12.63 2.91 -23.69
N VAL A 70 13.11 1.66 -23.62
CA VAL A 70 14.49 1.28 -23.99
C VAL A 70 14.51 0.57 -25.33
#